data_AF-A0A7C3WDK1-F1
#
_entry.id   AF-A0A7C3WDK1-F1
#
_cell.length_a   1.000
_cell.length_b   1.000
_cell.length_c   1.000
_cell.angle_alpha   90.00
_cell.angle_beta   90.00
_cell.angle_gamma   90.00
#
_symmetry.space_group_name_H-M   'P 1'
#
loop_
_entity.id
_entity.type
_entity.pdbx_description
1 polymer ?
#
loop_
_entity_poly.entity_id
_entity_poly.type
_entity_poly.pdbx_seq_one_letter_code
_entity_poly.pdbx_strand_id
1 'polypeptide(L)'
;KEGIFRTEFLNRFEGVIFFHPLDQNDLRAVTKLILEKYAARLKKEKNITIDFDPEVILKIIQEAYDPVFGARAINRYIEDKIGDKIVKKIITEEIKEGEKLFFSAKDLS
;
A
#
# COMPACT_ATOMS: atom_id res chain seq x y z
N LYS A 1 19.37 34.41 -3.17
CA LYS A 1 18.46 33.45 -2.52
C LYS A 1 19.11 33.07 -1.20
N GLU A 2 18.59 33.58 -0.08
CA GLU A 2 19.10 33.27 1.25
C GLU A 2 18.87 31.79 1.57
N GLY A 3 19.83 31.17 2.26
CA GLY A 3 19.72 29.79 2.72
C GLY A 3 18.60 29.66 3.75
N ILE A 4 17.66 28.74 3.51
CA ILE A 4 16.49 28.48 4.36
C ILE A 4 16.89 28.08 5.80
N PHE A 5 18.14 27.63 6.00
CA PHE A 5 18.70 27.24 7.29
C PHE A 5 20.02 27.97 7.58
N ARG A 6 20.26 28.31 8.84
CA ARG A 6 21.52 28.91 9.32
C ARG A 6 22.67 27.90 9.22
N THR A 7 23.87 28.40 8.92
CA THR A 7 25.08 27.58 8.80
C THR A 7 25.40 26.81 10.09
N GLU A 8 25.16 27.39 11.27
CA GLU A 8 25.38 26.67 12.55
C GLU A 8 24.44 25.47 12.73
N PHE A 9 23.26 25.50 12.12
CA PHE A 9 22.32 24.39 12.14
C PHE A 9 22.79 23.26 11.22
N LEU A 10 23.26 23.58 10.02
CA LEU A 10 23.78 22.59 9.07
C LEU A 10 25.04 21.89 9.60
N ASN A 11 25.89 22.62 10.32
CA ASN A 11 27.12 22.09 10.91
C ASN A 11 26.88 21.08 12.06
N ARG A 12 25.63 20.80 12.46
CA ARG A 12 25.29 19.77 13.46
C ARG A 12 24.95 18.41 12.84
N PHE A 13 24.88 18.32 11.52
CA PHE A 13 24.57 17.07 10.83
C PHE A 13 25.82 16.53 10.14
N GLU A 14 26.09 15.24 10.30
CA GLU A 14 27.25 14.59 9.69
C GLU A 14 27.09 14.37 8.18
N GLY A 15 25.86 14.37 7.68
CA GLY A 15 25.57 14.16 6.27
C GLY A 15 24.11 14.41 5.92
N VAL A 16 23.84 14.45 4.61
CA VAL A 16 22.50 14.63 4.04
C VAL A 16 22.16 13.38 3.24
N ILE A 17 20.98 12.80 3.48
CA ILE A 17 20.47 11.67 2.71
C ILE A 17 19.50 12.20 1.66
N PHE A 18 19.79 11.94 0.39
CA PHE A 18 18.88 12.22 -0.71
C PHE A 18 18.00 10.99 -0.94
N PHE A 19 16.69 11.19 -0.88
CA PHE A 19 15.73 10.16 -1.29
C PHE A 19 15.47 10.29 -2.78
N HIS A 20 15.71 9.22 -3.52
CA HIS A 20 15.34 9.14 -4.94
C HIS A 20 13.84 8.83 -5.07
N PRO A 21 13.18 9.34 -6.12
CA PRO A 21 11.82 8.94 -6.45
C PRO A 21 11.73 7.43 -6.66
N LEU A 22 10.59 6.83 -6.30
CA LEU A 22 10.32 5.41 -6.51
C LEU A 22 10.24 5.11 -8.01
N ASP A 23 10.99 4.12 -8.47
CA ASP A 23 10.82 3.60 -9.82
C ASP A 23 9.68 2.58 -9.90
N GLN A 24 9.42 2.05 -11.10
CA GLN A 24 8.34 1.07 -11.31
C GLN A 24 8.55 -0.25 -10.55
N ASN A 25 9.80 -0.68 -10.36
CA ASN A 25 10.12 -1.90 -9.62
C ASN A 25 9.95 -1.65 -8.12
N ASP A 26 10.39 -0.50 -7.63
CA ASP A 26 10.19 -0.07 -6.25
C ASP A 26 8.70 0.00 -5.92
N LEU A 27 7.89 0.60 -6.81
CA LEU A 27 6.45 0.68 -6.63
C LEU A 27 5.81 -0.71 -6.55
N ARG A 28 6.20 -1.66 -7.42
CA ARG A 28 5.71 -3.04 -7.36
C ARG A 28 6.08 -3.72 -6.04
N ALA A 29 7.34 -3.59 -5.62
CA ALA A 29 7.81 -4.20 -4.38
C ALA A 29 7.10 -3.61 -3.16
N VAL A 30 6.97 -2.28 -3.10
CA VAL A 30 6.31 -1.59 -1.99
C VAL A 30 4.82 -1.91 -1.95
N THR A 31 4.11 -1.88 -3.08
CA THR A 31 2.69 -2.25 -3.12
C THR A 31 2.49 -3.69 -2.66
N LYS A 32 3.33 -4.63 -3.09
CA LYS A 32 3.29 -6.01 -2.63
C LYS A 32 3.47 -6.12 -1.11
N LEU A 33 4.48 -5.44 -0.54
CA LEU A 33 4.72 -5.44 0.90
C LEU A 33 3.53 -4.88 1.69
N ILE A 34 2.87 -3.84 1.18
CA ILE A 34 1.70 -3.26 1.83
C ILE A 34 0.52 -4.25 1.79
N LEU A 35 0.28 -4.91 0.65
CA LEU A 35 -0.76 -5.93 0.53
C LEU A 35 -0.50 -7.14 1.44
N GLU A 36 0.74 -7.60 1.54
CA GLU A 36 1.12 -8.70 2.45
C GLU A 36 0.88 -8.31 3.92
N LYS A 37 1.23 -7.08 4.29
CA LYS A 37 0.96 -6.55 5.63
C LYS A 37 -0.55 -6.48 5.91
N TYR A 38 -1.33 -6.04 4.93
CA TYR A 38 -2.78 -5.97 5.01
C TYR A 38 -3.40 -7.37 5.14
N ALA A 39 -2.95 -8.35 4.34
CA ALA A 39 -3.38 -9.75 4.43
C ALA A 39 -3.05 -10.36 5.80
N ALA A 40 -1.85 -10.12 6.31
CA ALA A 40 -1.43 -10.59 7.63
C ALA A 40 -2.31 -10.02 8.76
N ARG A 41 -2.69 -8.74 8.64
CA ARG A 41 -3.60 -8.09 9.58
C ARG A 41 -4.99 -8.71 9.52
N LEU A 42 -5.56 -8.92 8.34
CA LEU A 42 -6.85 -9.59 8.17
C LEU A 42 -6.86 -11.00 8.77
N LYS A 43 -5.79 -11.77 8.52
CA LYS A 43 -5.66 -13.12 9.10
C LYS A 43 -5.64 -13.07 10.62
N LYS A 44 -4.92 -12.10 11.21
CA LYS A 44 -4.82 -11.97 12.67
C LYS A 44 -6.11 -11.49 13.31
N GLU A 45 -6.79 -10.52 12.71
CA GLU A 45 -7.95 -9.84 13.34
C GLU A 45 -9.29 -10.50 13.00
N LYS A 46 -9.39 -11.18 11.86
CA LYS A 46 -10.64 -11.73 11.32
C LYS A 46 -10.54 -13.21 10.92
N ASN A 47 -9.39 -13.85 11.12
CA ASN A 47 -9.14 -15.24 10.69
C ASN A 47 -9.47 -15.49 9.20
N ILE A 48 -9.28 -14.48 8.35
CA ILE A 48 -9.47 -14.58 6.90
C ILE A 48 -8.11 -14.63 6.24
N THR A 49 -7.88 -15.65 5.41
CA THR A 49 -6.67 -15.72 4.58
C THR A 49 -6.98 -15.13 3.22
N ILE A 50 -6.15 -14.21 2.72
CA ILE A 50 -6.34 -13.60 1.41
C ILE A 50 -5.05 -13.69 0.61
N ASP A 51 -5.17 -14.12 -0.64
CA ASP A 51 -4.11 -14.05 -1.65
C ASP A 51 -4.52 -13.06 -2.74
N PHE A 52 -3.56 -12.27 -3.20
CA PHE A 52 -3.76 -11.30 -4.27
C PHE A 52 -3.12 -11.78 -5.57
N ASP A 53 -3.86 -11.65 -6.67
CA ASP A 53 -3.31 -11.81 -8.01
C ASP A 53 -2.20 -10.76 -8.28
N PRO A 54 -1.07 -11.13 -8.91
CA PRO A 54 -0.07 -10.16 -9.38
C PRO A 54 -0.64 -8.96 -10.16
N GLU A 55 -1.74 -9.13 -10.90
CA GLU A 55 -2.40 -8.03 -11.62
C GLU A 55 -3.02 -6.97 -10.70
N VAL A 56 -3.37 -7.33 -9.45
CA VAL A 56 -3.88 -6.38 -8.44
C VAL A 56 -2.84 -5.33 -8.12
N ILE A 57 -1.56 -5.73 -8.01
CA ILE A 57 -0.44 -4.82 -7.72
C ILE A 57 -0.35 -3.75 -8.81
N LEU A 58 -0.44 -4.17 -10.07
CA LEU A 58 -0.38 -3.28 -11.22
C LEU A 58 -1.52 -2.27 -11.21
N LYS A 59 -2.74 -2.76 -10.95
CA LYS A 59 -3.94 -1.93 -10.94
C LYS A 59 -3.92 -0.91 -9.80
N ILE A 60 -3.45 -1.29 -8.61
CA ILE A 60 -3.28 -0.35 -7.50
C ILE A 60 -2.28 0.75 -7.86
N ILE A 61 -1.14 0.41 -8.47
CA ILE A 61 -0.15 1.43 -8.86
C ILE A 61 -0.76 2.40 -9.87
N GLN A 62 -1.49 1.91 -10.86
CA GLN A 62 -2.14 2.75 -11.86
C GLN A 62 -3.22 3.67 -11.28
N GLU A 63 -4.01 3.19 -10.31
CA GLU A 63 -5.13 3.96 -9.75
C GLU A 63 -4.75 4.85 -8.56
N ALA A 64 -3.67 4.52 -7.83
CA ALA A 64 -3.40 5.11 -6.52
C ALA A 64 -2.04 5.80 -6.38
N TYR A 65 -1.08 5.56 -7.29
CA TYR A 65 0.23 6.18 -7.15
C TYR A 65 0.17 7.69 -7.44
N ASP A 66 0.66 8.48 -6.49
CA ASP A 66 0.87 9.90 -6.63
C ASP A 66 2.35 10.22 -6.34
N PRO A 67 3.12 10.80 -7.28
CA PRO A 67 4.53 11.13 -7.06
C PRO A 67 4.79 12.11 -5.89
N VAL A 68 3.84 12.99 -5.58
CA VAL A 68 3.93 13.95 -4.48
C VAL A 68 3.76 13.26 -3.13
N PHE A 69 2.86 12.28 -3.06
CA PHE A 69 2.57 11.56 -1.81
C PHE A 69 3.30 10.21 -1.67
N GLY A 70 3.90 9.72 -2.75
CA GLY A 70 4.58 8.43 -2.83
C GLY A 70 3.66 7.25 -2.48
N ALA A 71 4.23 6.20 -1.90
CA ALA A 71 3.50 5.00 -1.51
C ALA A 71 2.44 5.22 -0.42
N ARG A 72 2.33 6.41 0.19
CA ARG A 72 1.26 6.72 1.14
C ARG A 72 -0.12 6.69 0.47
N ALA A 73 -0.20 7.18 -0.78
CA ALA A 73 -1.44 7.16 -1.55
C ALA A 73 -1.87 5.70 -1.84
N ILE A 74 -0.91 4.82 -2.13
CA ILE A 74 -1.11 3.37 -2.29
C ILE A 74 -1.65 2.74 -1.00
N ASN A 75 -1.01 3.02 0.14
CA ASN A 75 -1.45 2.46 1.42
C ASN A 75 -2.89 2.87 1.76
N ARG A 76 -3.23 4.14 1.53
CA ARG A 76 -4.59 4.65 1.72
C ARG A 76 -5.59 3.95 0.80
N TYR A 77 -5.27 3.78 -0.48
CA TYR A 77 -6.14 3.09 -1.42
C TYR A 77 -6.42 1.64 -0.99
N ILE A 78 -5.40 0.93 -0.47
CA ILE A 78 -5.56 -0.45 0.01
C ILE A 78 -6.48 -0.49 1.24
N GLU A 79 -6.25 0.36 2.24
CA GLU A 79 -7.11 0.40 3.44
C GLU A 79 -8.55 0.79 3.11
N ASP A 80 -8.75 1.81 2.26
CA ASP A 80 -10.07 2.32 1.91
C ASP A 80 -10.76 1.39 0.89
N LYS A 81 -10.28 1.33 -0.35
CA LYS A 81 -11.00 0.70 -1.46
C LYS A 81 -10.96 -0.83 -1.42
N ILE A 82 -9.82 -1.44 -1.10
CA ILE A 82 -9.75 -2.91 -0.96
C ILE A 82 -10.45 -3.35 0.32
N GLY A 83 -10.27 -2.60 1.41
CA GLY A 83 -11.00 -2.82 2.66
C GLY A 83 -12.50 -2.84 2.46
N ASP A 84 -13.06 -1.82 1.82
CA ASP A 84 -14.50 -1.74 1.55
C ASP A 84 -15.02 -2.94 0.72
N LYS A 85 -14.27 -3.35 -0.31
CA LYS A 85 -14.63 -4.50 -1.15
C LYS A 85 -14.64 -5.81 -0.35
N ILE A 86 -13.66 -6.02 0.52
CA ILE A 86 -13.58 -7.22 1.36
C ILE A 86 -14.69 -7.20 2.42
N VAL A 87 -14.90 -6.07 3.10
CA VAL A 87 -15.97 -5.91 4.08
C VAL A 87 -17.32 -6.19 3.45
N LYS A 88 -17.57 -5.72 2.23
CA LYS A 88 -18.80 -6.03 1.50
C LYS A 88 -18.97 -7.53 1.28
N LYS A 89 -17.93 -8.24 0.83
CA LYS A 89 -17.97 -9.71 0.63
C LYS A 89 -18.21 -10.48 1.93
N ILE A 90 -17.69 -9.98 3.05
CA ILE A 90 -17.95 -10.58 4.38
C ILE A 90 -19.42 -10.37 4.76
N ILE A 91 -19.96 -9.17 4.59
CA ILE A 91 -21.35 -8.83 4.95
C ILE A 91 -22.36 -9.57 4.06
N THR A 92 -22.05 -9.80 2.79
CA THR A 92 -22.88 -10.58 1.86
C THR A 92 -22.77 -12.09 2.05
N GLU A 93 -22.05 -12.54 3.08
CA GLU A 93 -21.76 -13.96 3.37
C GLU A 93 -21.06 -14.70 2.21
N GLU A 94 -20.42 -13.97 1.28
CA GLU A 94 -19.60 -14.55 0.21
C GLU A 94 -18.30 -15.16 0.74
N ILE A 95 -17.86 -14.74 1.93
CA ILE A 95 -16.65 -15.23 2.60
C ILE A 95 -16.96 -15.40 4.08
N LYS A 96 -16.59 -16.57 4.62
CA LYS A 96 -16.74 -16.87 6.05
C LYS A 96 -15.40 -16.85 6.79
N GLU A 97 -15.50 -16.74 8.11
CA GLU A 97 -14.33 -16.84 8.98
C GLU A 97 -13.62 -18.18 8.79
N GLY A 98 -12.28 -18.15 8.69
CA GLY A 98 -11.45 -19.34 8.43
C GLY A 98 -11.28 -19.68 6.95
N GLU A 99 -11.99 -19.02 6.03
CA GLU A 99 -11.87 -19.26 4.59
C GLU A 99 -10.69 -18.53 3.96
N LYS A 100 -10.31 -19.03 2.79
CA LYS A 100 -9.29 -18.45 1.93
C LYS A 100 -9.93 -17.75 0.75
N LEU A 101 -9.69 -16.44 0.64
CA LEU A 101 -10.11 -15.61 -0.48
C LEU A 101 -8.97 -15.48 -1.49
N PHE A 102 -9.30 -15.61 -2.78
CA PHE A 102 -8.46 -15.14 -3.87
C PHE A 102 -9.02 -13.81 -4.39
N PHE A 103 -8.23 -12.76 -4.36
CA PHE A 103 -8.62 -11.41 -4.78
C PHE A 103 -7.92 -11.04 -6.09
N SER A 104 -8.70 -10.72 -7.11
CA SER A 104 -8.23 -10.47 -8.47
C SER A 104 -8.39 -9.01 -8.87
N ALA A 105 -7.75 -8.60 -9.97
CA ALA A 105 -7.89 -7.24 -10.51
C ALA A 105 -9.33 -6.90 -10.95
N LYS A 106 -10.18 -7.91 -11.16
CA LYS A 106 -11.60 -7.74 -11.51
C LYS A 106 -12.43 -7.28 -10.31
N ASP A 107 -12.03 -7.60 -9.09
CA ASP A 107 -12.72 -7.20 -7.86
C ASP A 107 -12.60 -5.68 -7.60
N LEU A 108 -11.57 -5.04 -8.19
CA LEU A 108 -11.34 -3.59 -8.15
C LEU A 108 -12.19 -2.79 -9.14
N SER A 109 -12.76 -3.46 -10.15
CA SER A 109 -13.66 -2.83 -11.12
C SER A 109 -15.04 -2.55 -10.54
#